data_AF-A0A9X1QEN0-F1
#
_entry.id   AF-A0A9X1QEN0-F1
#
_cell.length_a   1.000
_cell.length_b   1.000
_cell.length_c   1.000
_cell.angle_alpha   90.00
_cell.angle_beta   90.00
_cell.angle_gamma   90.00
#
_symmetry.space_group_name_H-M   'P 1'
#
loop_
_entity.id
_entity.type
_entity.pdbx_description
1 polymer ?
#
loop_
_entity_poly.entity_id
_entity_poly.type
_entity_poly.pdbx_seq_one_letter_code
_entity_poly.pdbx_strand_id
1 'polypeptide(L)'
;MAVLDFSEFSPSDKNAWEQRADKELKGRLKTLSDWTIGADLHMQPYVTRSEIAPEKMASMQACQKKTPGWQNLPMVKFSEPRATNAAMKHALENGADAIMLDLRNASIAHCEFPKLLHGIRLSDTAIYFQTQENAADVFKEISKNAGYYLKGGIAFDPVAHQMRTGKSIGNSIDAIVSVLNQSRNMREFRAYMVEGHFFHNNGATPVQELAMLISATVNYVDLLTDKGISPLTAFNRALFTISIGTNFLSEIAKLRAFRFLLRKISNAYQLPAELCTPFIQAQTSTFNDAASEPYTNMIRSASEAMSAVMGGCNALTVRPYDESANKQSDFSARIARNVSSILAHESALAHVADPAAGSYMLEKMSLDMAARAWELFLEMEESEGSKASVLTASKP
;
A
#
# COMPACT_ATOMS: atom_id res chain seq x y z
N MET A 1 8.40 -4.43 -35.61
CA MET A 1 8.22 -5.68 -34.85
C MET A 1 7.72 -6.74 -35.82
N ALA A 2 8.41 -7.86 -35.94
CA ALA A 2 7.85 -9.00 -36.65
C ALA A 2 6.60 -9.44 -35.87
N VAL A 3 5.42 -9.32 -36.49
CA VAL A 3 4.22 -9.94 -35.96
C VAL A 3 4.47 -11.43 -36.06
N LEU A 4 4.55 -12.12 -34.92
CA LEU A 4 4.61 -13.56 -34.91
C LEU A 4 3.32 -14.07 -35.57
N ASP A 5 3.45 -14.56 -36.80
CA ASP A 5 2.34 -15.10 -37.56
C ASP A 5 2.15 -16.57 -37.16
N PHE A 6 1.14 -16.81 -36.33
CA PHE A 6 0.73 -18.15 -35.91
C PHE A 6 -0.39 -18.71 -36.79
N SER A 7 -0.66 -18.13 -37.96
CA SER A 7 -1.73 -18.61 -38.87
C SER A 7 -1.51 -20.04 -39.37
N GLU A 8 -0.27 -20.53 -39.34
CA GLU A 8 0.07 -21.93 -39.65
C GLU A 8 -0.40 -22.93 -38.57
N PHE A 9 -0.75 -22.45 -37.37
CA PHE A 9 -1.24 -23.27 -36.27
C PHE A 9 -2.73 -23.07 -36.06
N SER A 10 -3.47 -24.17 -35.84
CA SER A 10 -4.85 -24.05 -35.39
C SER A 10 -4.89 -23.36 -34.01
N PRO A 11 -5.79 -22.38 -33.79
CA PRO A 11 -5.96 -21.76 -32.49
C PRO A 11 -6.25 -22.83 -31.44
N SER A 12 -5.41 -22.94 -30.41
CA SER A 12 -5.68 -23.82 -29.27
C SER A 12 -6.53 -23.09 -28.24
N ASP A 13 -7.69 -23.62 -27.93
CA ASP A 13 -8.55 -23.11 -26.86
C ASP A 13 -8.25 -23.79 -25.51
N LYS A 14 -8.96 -23.39 -24.46
CA LYS A 14 -8.79 -23.95 -23.12
C LYS A 14 -9.02 -25.46 -23.09
N ASN A 15 -10.02 -25.95 -23.84
CA ASN A 15 -10.37 -27.37 -23.88
C ASN A 15 -9.24 -28.20 -24.52
N ALA A 16 -8.63 -27.71 -25.60
CA ALA A 16 -7.47 -28.35 -26.22
C ALA A 16 -6.29 -28.46 -25.23
N TRP A 17 -6.06 -27.42 -24.42
CA TRP A 17 -5.05 -27.46 -23.36
C TRP A 17 -5.40 -28.47 -22.27
N GLU A 18 -6.64 -28.48 -21.78
CA GLU A 18 -7.11 -29.40 -20.73
C GLU A 18 -7.00 -30.87 -21.18
N GLN A 19 -7.42 -31.19 -22.40
CA GLN A 19 -7.28 -32.53 -22.96
C GLN A 19 -5.81 -32.97 -23.04
N ARG A 20 -4.92 -32.04 -23.44
CA ARG A 20 -3.48 -32.31 -23.50
C ARG A 20 -2.90 -32.54 -22.11
N ALA A 21 -3.22 -31.67 -21.16
CA ALA A 21 -2.76 -31.76 -19.78
C ALA A 21 -3.26 -33.05 -19.10
N ASP A 22 -4.52 -33.42 -19.31
CA ASP A 22 -5.07 -34.66 -18.77
C ASP A 22 -4.42 -35.91 -19.38
N LYS A 23 -4.14 -35.90 -20.68
CA LYS A 23 -3.36 -36.95 -21.34
C LYS A 23 -1.95 -37.09 -20.74
N GLU A 24 -1.26 -35.98 -20.52
CA GLU A 24 0.09 -35.99 -19.91
C GLU A 24 0.08 -36.44 -18.45
N LEU A 25 -0.96 -36.09 -17.70
CA LEU A 25 -1.15 -36.48 -16.32
C LEU A 25 -1.76 -37.89 -16.14
N LYS A 26 -2.10 -38.57 -17.24
CA LYS A 26 -2.72 -39.89 -17.28
C LYS A 26 -4.11 -39.91 -16.62
N GLY A 27 -4.97 -38.95 -16.96
CA GLY A 27 -6.33 -38.86 -16.42
C GLY A 27 -6.42 -38.21 -15.03
N ARG A 28 -5.31 -37.62 -14.55
CA ARG A 28 -5.19 -37.04 -13.21
C ARG A 28 -5.19 -35.51 -13.22
N LEU A 29 -5.65 -34.86 -14.28
CA LEU A 29 -5.76 -33.40 -14.28
C LEU A 29 -6.63 -32.90 -13.13
N LYS A 30 -7.74 -33.60 -12.86
CA LYS A 30 -8.66 -33.29 -11.76
C LYS A 30 -8.04 -33.46 -10.37
N THR A 31 -6.86 -34.06 -10.25
CA THR A 31 -6.14 -34.16 -8.97
C THR A 31 -5.18 -32.99 -8.74
N LEU A 32 -4.94 -32.13 -9.74
CA LEU A 32 -4.26 -30.86 -9.48
C LEU A 32 -5.19 -30.00 -8.63
N SER A 33 -4.73 -29.67 -7.43
CA SER A 33 -5.48 -28.77 -6.55
C SER A 33 -5.48 -27.38 -7.15
N ASP A 34 -6.63 -26.72 -7.08
CA ASP A 34 -6.72 -25.29 -7.29
C ASP A 34 -5.70 -24.58 -6.39
N TRP A 35 -5.11 -23.51 -6.92
CA TRP A 35 -4.25 -22.67 -6.12
C TRP A 35 -5.11 -21.81 -5.19
N THR A 36 -5.18 -22.24 -3.94
CA THR A 36 -5.92 -21.56 -2.88
C THR A 36 -5.05 -20.49 -2.23
N ILE A 37 -5.55 -19.25 -2.20
CA ILE A 37 -4.90 -18.09 -1.58
C ILE A 37 -5.77 -17.67 -0.41
N GLY A 38 -5.32 -17.99 0.81
CA GLY A 38 -6.15 -17.81 2.01
C GLY A 38 -7.39 -18.71 1.97
N ALA A 39 -8.48 -18.29 2.60
CA ALA A 39 -9.77 -18.98 2.52
C ALA A 39 -10.67 -18.44 1.39
N ASP A 40 -10.30 -17.31 0.79
CA ASP A 40 -11.24 -16.46 0.04
C ASP A 40 -11.09 -16.56 -1.48
N LEU A 41 -9.97 -17.08 -1.99
CA LEU A 41 -9.66 -17.05 -3.41
C LEU A 41 -9.12 -18.39 -3.90
N HIS A 42 -9.76 -18.93 -4.93
CA HIS A 42 -9.38 -20.16 -5.61
C HIS A 42 -9.04 -19.87 -7.07
N MET A 43 -7.81 -20.19 -7.46
CA MET A 43 -7.30 -19.91 -8.80
C MET A 43 -7.02 -21.20 -9.54
N GLN A 44 -7.52 -21.28 -10.77
CA GLN A 44 -7.21 -22.38 -11.67
C GLN A 44 -5.72 -22.33 -12.09
N PRO A 45 -5.05 -23.46 -12.30
CA PRO A 45 -3.64 -23.50 -12.67
C PRO A 45 -3.35 -22.89 -14.05
N TYR A 46 -4.37 -22.74 -14.89
CA TYR A 46 -4.28 -22.16 -16.22
C TYR A 46 -5.49 -21.28 -16.52
N VAL A 47 -5.22 -20.07 -17.01
CA VAL A 47 -6.24 -19.06 -17.33
C VAL A 47 -6.04 -18.59 -18.77
N THR A 48 -7.14 -18.50 -19.50
CA THR A 48 -7.18 -18.09 -20.90
C THR A 48 -7.92 -16.77 -21.08
N ARG A 49 -7.72 -16.12 -22.24
CA ARG A 49 -8.38 -14.86 -22.59
C ARG A 49 -9.91 -14.93 -22.53
N SER A 50 -10.51 -16.06 -22.90
CA SER A 50 -11.97 -16.23 -22.96
C SER A 50 -12.64 -16.19 -21.58
N GLU A 51 -11.87 -16.34 -20.50
CA GLU A 51 -12.38 -16.30 -19.12
C GLU A 51 -12.49 -14.88 -18.56
N ILE A 52 -12.04 -13.87 -19.32
CA ILE A 52 -12.01 -12.49 -18.89
C ILE A 52 -12.73 -11.65 -19.94
N ALA A 53 -13.83 -11.04 -19.53
CA ALA A 53 -14.57 -10.17 -20.41
C ALA A 53 -13.71 -8.92 -20.77
N PRO A 54 -13.57 -8.57 -22.06
CA PRO A 54 -12.67 -7.50 -22.50
C PRO A 54 -12.92 -6.15 -21.80
N GLU A 55 -14.17 -5.82 -21.51
CA GLU A 55 -14.57 -4.60 -20.81
C GLU A 55 -14.11 -4.58 -19.34
N LYS A 56 -14.13 -5.74 -18.66
CA LYS A 56 -13.62 -5.86 -17.28
C LYS A 56 -12.11 -5.69 -17.25
N MET A 57 -11.41 -6.30 -18.21
CA MET A 57 -9.96 -6.14 -18.36
C MET A 57 -9.57 -4.69 -18.63
N ALA A 58 -10.26 -4.03 -19.57
CA ALA A 58 -10.02 -2.62 -19.89
C ALA A 58 -10.28 -1.72 -18.67
N SER A 59 -11.34 -1.99 -17.91
CA SER A 59 -11.66 -1.25 -16.68
C SER A 59 -10.59 -1.42 -15.59
N MET A 60 -10.09 -2.64 -15.37
CA MET A 60 -8.97 -2.92 -14.46
C MET A 60 -7.72 -2.13 -14.87
N GLN A 61 -7.33 -2.19 -16.15
CA GLN A 61 -6.17 -1.48 -16.69
C GLN A 61 -6.32 0.05 -16.65
N ALA A 62 -7.53 0.57 -16.85
CA ALA A 62 -7.82 2.00 -16.79
C ALA A 62 -7.53 2.60 -15.40
N CYS A 63 -7.72 1.81 -14.34
CA CYS A 63 -7.47 2.21 -12.95
C CYS A 63 -6.00 2.19 -12.53
N GLN A 64 -5.14 1.51 -13.31
CA GLN A 64 -3.73 1.37 -12.96
C GLN A 64 -2.93 2.64 -13.20
N LYS A 65 -1.80 2.73 -12.49
CA LYS A 65 -0.86 3.84 -12.58
C LYS A 65 -0.39 4.02 -14.02
N LYS A 66 -0.34 5.29 -14.47
CA LYS A 66 0.07 5.63 -15.85
C LYS A 66 1.53 6.04 -15.98
N THR A 67 2.16 6.42 -14.86
CA THR A 67 3.56 6.79 -14.80
C THR A 67 4.38 5.66 -14.18
N PRO A 68 5.51 5.28 -14.79
CA PRO A 68 6.37 4.25 -14.23
C PRO A 68 7.21 4.80 -13.06
N GLY A 69 7.94 3.90 -12.39
CA GLY A 69 8.79 4.22 -11.23
C GLY A 69 8.01 4.32 -9.92
N TRP A 70 8.71 4.55 -8.82
CA TRP A 70 8.17 4.70 -7.46
C TRP A 70 9.17 5.51 -6.63
N GLN A 71 8.76 5.97 -5.45
CA GLN A 71 9.68 6.57 -4.48
C GLN A 71 10.34 5.46 -3.64
N ASN A 72 11.67 5.46 -3.58
CA ASN A 72 12.41 4.69 -2.59
C ASN A 72 12.27 5.33 -1.21
N LEU A 73 11.47 4.72 -0.33
CA LEU A 73 11.04 5.28 0.94
C LEU A 73 11.51 4.38 2.10
N PRO A 74 12.81 4.37 2.44
CA PRO A 74 13.28 3.66 3.62
C PRO A 74 12.69 4.25 4.91
N MET A 75 12.58 3.39 5.92
CA MET A 75 12.14 3.79 7.24
C MET A 75 13.34 4.10 8.14
N VAL A 76 13.29 5.23 8.84
CA VAL A 76 14.30 5.63 9.83
C VAL A 76 13.61 5.71 11.19
N LYS A 77 14.10 4.93 12.16
CA LYS A 77 13.59 4.98 13.54
C LYS A 77 14.21 6.15 14.28
N PHE A 78 13.38 6.92 14.99
CA PHE A 78 13.88 7.99 15.84
C PHE A 78 14.61 7.43 17.05
N SER A 79 15.77 8.00 17.35
CA SER A 79 16.56 7.74 18.55
C SER A 79 16.86 9.05 19.29
N GLU A 80 17.71 9.89 18.71
CA GLU A 80 17.96 11.27 19.13
C GLU A 80 18.03 12.21 17.92
N PRO A 81 17.73 13.51 18.07
CA PRO A 81 17.54 14.41 16.94
C PRO A 81 18.70 14.49 15.93
N ARG A 82 19.96 14.54 16.39
CA ARG A 82 21.14 14.70 15.52
C ARG A 82 21.50 13.40 14.80
N ALA A 83 21.54 12.27 15.49
CA ALA A 83 21.78 10.96 14.90
C ALA A 83 20.67 10.60 13.92
N THR A 84 19.41 10.89 14.26
CA THR A 84 18.29 10.66 13.35
C THR A 84 18.41 11.56 12.11
N ASN A 85 18.77 12.84 12.25
CA ASN A 85 19.05 13.72 11.11
C ASN A 85 20.18 13.17 10.23
N ALA A 86 21.28 12.73 10.83
CA ALA A 86 22.42 12.16 10.12
C ALA A 86 22.01 10.89 9.35
N ALA A 87 21.23 10.00 9.97
CA ALA A 87 20.72 8.78 9.34
C ALA A 87 19.79 9.10 8.16
N MET A 88 18.89 10.08 8.30
CA MET A 88 18.01 10.52 7.22
C MET A 88 18.81 11.10 6.04
N LYS A 89 19.76 12.00 6.31
CA LYS A 89 20.63 12.57 5.26
C LYS A 89 21.44 11.49 4.57
N HIS A 90 22.06 10.59 5.32
CA HIS A 90 22.82 9.48 4.77
C HIS A 90 21.94 8.60 3.87
N ALA A 91 20.69 8.32 4.26
CA ALA A 91 19.78 7.57 3.40
C ALA A 91 19.46 8.32 2.09
N LEU A 92 19.16 9.63 2.17
CA LEU A 92 18.86 10.49 1.01
C LEU A 92 20.06 10.60 0.05
N GLU A 93 21.26 10.82 0.58
CA GLU A 93 22.51 10.89 -0.20
C GLU A 93 22.88 9.57 -0.88
N ASN A 94 22.30 8.45 -0.41
CA ASN A 94 22.61 7.11 -0.90
C ASN A 94 21.40 6.42 -1.56
N GLY A 95 20.52 7.18 -2.21
CA GLY A 95 19.50 6.67 -3.13
C GLY A 95 18.09 6.52 -2.57
N ALA A 96 17.80 7.13 -1.41
CA ALA A 96 16.42 7.31 -0.96
C ALA A 96 15.82 8.58 -1.59
N ASP A 97 14.57 8.49 -2.07
CA ASP A 97 13.83 9.63 -2.63
C ASP A 97 13.03 10.38 -1.56
N ALA A 98 12.68 9.66 -0.49
CA ALA A 98 11.84 10.13 0.60
C ALA A 98 12.19 9.35 1.88
N ILE A 99 11.71 9.80 3.03
CA ILE A 99 11.90 9.08 4.32
C ILE A 99 10.57 8.84 5.01
N MET A 100 10.36 7.62 5.51
CA MET A 100 9.37 7.34 6.54
C MET A 100 10.06 7.45 7.90
N LEU A 101 9.79 8.53 8.64
CA LEU A 101 10.35 8.75 9.96
C LEU A 101 9.42 8.16 11.01
N ASP A 102 9.88 7.10 11.67
CA ASP A 102 9.13 6.41 12.72
C ASP A 102 9.31 7.11 14.08
N LEU A 103 8.28 7.85 14.46
CA LEU A 103 8.11 8.56 15.74
C LEU A 103 7.11 7.87 16.65
N ARG A 104 6.64 6.64 16.36
CA ARG A 104 5.55 6.01 17.12
C ARG A 104 5.85 5.82 18.60
N ASN A 105 7.13 5.70 18.95
CA ASN A 105 7.61 5.55 20.33
C ASN A 105 8.29 6.82 20.87
N ALA A 106 8.17 7.94 20.18
CA ALA A 106 8.80 9.20 20.54
C ALA A 106 7.74 10.26 20.83
N SER A 107 7.94 11.04 21.91
CA SER A 107 7.14 12.24 22.11
C SER A 107 7.65 13.36 21.19
N ILE A 108 6.72 14.05 20.53
CA ILE A 108 7.06 15.21 19.67
C ILE A 108 7.82 16.30 20.42
N ALA A 109 7.62 16.44 21.74
CA ALA A 109 8.33 17.40 22.58
C ALA A 109 9.84 17.12 22.64
N HIS A 110 10.26 15.86 22.52
CA HIS A 110 11.67 15.44 22.54
C HIS A 110 12.30 15.36 21.15
N CYS A 111 11.51 15.53 20.08
CA CYS A 111 12.02 15.39 18.72
C CYS A 111 12.94 16.53 18.28
N GLU A 112 12.88 17.69 18.94
CA GLU A 112 13.66 18.90 18.60
C GLU A 112 13.72 19.14 17.08
N PHE A 113 12.56 19.31 16.45
CA PHE A 113 12.39 19.45 14.99
C PHE A 113 13.41 20.35 14.28
N PRO A 114 13.86 21.51 14.84
CA PRO A 114 14.92 22.30 14.23
C PRO A 114 16.23 21.54 14.01
N LYS A 115 16.62 20.68 14.96
CA LYS A 115 17.82 19.82 14.85
C LYS A 115 17.55 18.61 13.95
N LEU A 116 16.41 17.97 14.17
CA LEU A 116 16.00 16.76 13.45
C LEU A 116 15.86 16.98 11.94
N LEU A 117 15.38 18.16 11.53
CA LEU A 117 15.17 18.53 10.13
C LEU A 117 16.26 19.45 9.56
N HIS A 118 17.31 19.73 10.35
CA HIS A 118 18.38 20.63 9.92
C HIS A 118 18.97 20.20 8.58
N GLY A 119 18.98 21.09 7.58
CA GLY A 119 19.52 20.83 6.25
C GLY A 119 18.68 19.90 5.37
N ILE A 120 17.44 19.56 5.75
CA ILE A 120 16.48 18.83 4.90
C ILE A 120 15.39 19.82 4.46
N ARG A 121 15.30 20.08 3.15
CA ARG A 121 14.28 20.98 2.59
C ARG A 121 12.99 20.22 2.31
N LEU A 122 11.99 20.38 3.18
CA LEU A 122 10.69 19.69 3.06
C LEU A 122 9.86 20.08 1.81
N SER A 123 10.25 21.16 1.10
CA SER A 123 9.67 21.50 -0.20
C SER A 123 10.16 20.59 -1.33
N ASP A 124 11.34 20.02 -1.17
CA ASP A 124 12.03 19.26 -2.21
C ASP A 124 11.97 17.77 -1.89
N THR A 125 12.12 17.43 -0.62
CA THR A 125 12.19 16.06 -0.09
C THR A 125 10.93 15.71 0.71
N ALA A 126 10.27 14.61 0.34
CA ALA A 126 9.13 14.11 1.08
C ALA A 126 9.58 13.39 2.36
N ILE A 127 9.07 13.84 3.51
CA ILE A 127 9.23 13.16 4.81
C ILE A 127 7.85 12.82 5.35
N TYR A 128 7.62 11.54 5.64
CA TYR A 128 6.39 11.04 6.25
C TYR A 128 6.64 10.80 7.73
N PHE A 129 5.93 11.51 8.59
CA PHE A 129 6.08 11.45 10.04
C PHE A 129 5.09 10.42 10.60
N GLN A 130 5.55 9.19 10.79
CA GLN A 130 4.73 8.12 11.37
C GLN A 130 4.68 8.29 12.88
N THR A 131 3.50 8.55 13.43
CA THR A 131 3.35 8.98 14.82
C THR A 131 2.09 8.41 15.45
N GLN A 132 2.00 8.49 16.78
CA GLN A 132 0.78 8.26 17.56
C GLN A 132 0.30 9.53 18.28
N GLU A 133 1.05 10.62 18.14
CA GLU A 133 0.73 11.93 18.70
C GLU A 133 -0.33 12.65 17.86
N ASN A 134 -0.93 13.69 18.43
CA ASN A 134 -1.96 14.47 17.74
C ASN A 134 -1.41 15.10 16.44
N ALA A 135 -2.08 14.84 15.32
CA ALA A 135 -1.62 15.29 13.99
C ALA A 135 -1.47 16.82 13.88
N ALA A 136 -2.34 17.60 14.55
CA ALA A 136 -2.25 19.06 14.50
C ALA A 136 -1.02 19.58 15.24
N ASP A 137 -0.64 18.96 16.36
CA ASP A 137 0.55 19.33 17.12
C ASP A 137 1.83 18.98 16.35
N VAL A 138 1.86 17.79 15.74
CA VAL A 138 2.96 17.37 14.85
C VAL A 138 3.11 18.36 13.69
N PHE A 139 2.01 18.69 13.01
CA PHE A 139 2.02 19.64 11.89
C PHE A 139 2.51 21.03 12.31
N LYS A 140 2.09 21.49 13.50
CA LYS A 140 2.53 22.77 14.06
C LYS A 140 4.04 22.80 14.27
N GLU A 141 4.63 21.75 14.83
CA GLU A 141 6.09 21.71 15.04
C GLU A 141 6.87 21.62 13.72
N ILE A 142 6.39 20.84 12.74
CA ILE A 142 7.03 20.74 11.42
C ILE A 142 6.96 22.08 10.69
N SER A 143 5.79 22.76 10.73
CA SER A 143 5.56 24.01 10.00
C SER A 143 6.38 25.20 10.53
N LYS A 144 6.84 25.16 11.79
CA LYS A 144 7.80 26.17 12.30
C LYS A 144 9.16 26.10 11.60
N ASN A 145 9.50 24.95 11.03
CA ASN A 145 10.84 24.63 10.53
C ASN A 145 10.91 24.58 9.00
N ALA A 146 9.81 24.87 8.30
CA ALA A 146 9.73 24.77 6.85
C ALA A 146 8.82 25.84 6.24
N GLY A 147 9.02 26.13 4.94
CA GLY A 147 8.20 27.09 4.20
C GLY A 147 6.77 26.58 3.92
N TYR A 148 5.99 27.39 3.21
CA TYR A 148 4.56 27.14 2.93
C TYR A 148 4.24 25.92 2.04
N TYR A 149 5.24 25.20 1.53
CA TYR A 149 5.07 24.07 0.62
C TYR A 149 5.82 22.86 1.16
N LEU A 150 5.09 21.92 1.78
CA LEU A 150 5.64 20.67 2.32
C LEU A 150 5.24 19.48 1.43
N LYS A 151 6.18 18.58 1.19
CA LYS A 151 5.95 17.23 0.66
C LYS A 151 5.96 16.20 1.79
N GLY A 152 5.45 15.00 1.53
CA GLY A 152 5.41 13.92 2.52
C GLY A 152 4.10 13.94 3.29
N GLY A 153 4.12 13.87 4.62
CA GLY A 153 2.87 13.88 5.37
C GLY A 153 2.96 13.43 6.81
N ILE A 154 1.82 13.41 7.49
CA ILE A 154 1.66 12.77 8.79
C ILE A 154 1.05 11.40 8.56
N ALA A 155 1.77 10.35 8.96
CA ALA A 155 1.35 8.97 8.82
C ALA A 155 0.76 8.49 10.15
N PHE A 156 -0.51 8.83 10.38
CA PHE A 156 -1.27 8.38 11.54
C PHE A 156 -2.66 7.93 11.12
N ASP A 157 -3.06 6.74 11.60
CA ASP A 157 -4.39 6.16 11.43
C ASP A 157 -5.04 6.02 12.83
N PRO A 158 -5.88 6.99 13.23
CA PRO A 158 -6.59 6.94 14.51
C PRO A 158 -7.44 5.68 14.72
N VAL A 159 -8.14 5.22 13.68
CA VAL A 159 -9.01 4.03 13.75
C VAL A 159 -8.18 2.77 14.00
N ALA A 160 -7.11 2.56 13.23
CA ALA A 160 -6.20 1.44 13.46
C ALA A 160 -5.49 1.55 14.82
N HIS A 161 -5.19 2.76 15.30
CA HIS A 161 -4.64 2.97 16.64
C HIS A 161 -5.62 2.57 17.75
N GLN A 162 -6.91 2.91 17.60
CA GLN A 162 -7.95 2.48 18.53
C GLN A 162 -8.08 0.95 18.53
N MET A 163 -8.11 0.30 17.37
CA MET A 163 -8.17 -1.16 17.28
C MET A 163 -6.99 -1.84 17.97
N ARG A 164 -5.77 -1.27 17.85
CA ARG A 164 -4.56 -1.79 18.48
C ARG A 164 -4.52 -1.65 20.00
N THR A 165 -5.01 -0.54 20.51
CA THR A 165 -4.72 -0.11 21.89
C THR A 165 -5.96 -0.03 22.78
N GLY A 166 -7.15 -0.09 22.20
CA GLY A 166 -8.42 0.22 22.88
C GLY A 166 -8.60 1.71 23.23
N LYS A 167 -7.61 2.57 22.95
CA LYS A 167 -7.69 4.01 23.25
C LYS A 167 -8.64 4.70 22.27
N SER A 168 -9.51 5.55 22.80
CA SER A 168 -10.42 6.35 21.99
C SER A 168 -9.67 7.19 20.95
N ILE A 169 -10.26 7.34 19.77
CA ILE A 169 -9.76 8.25 18.72
C ILE A 169 -9.79 9.73 19.17
N GLY A 170 -10.52 10.07 20.24
CA GLY A 170 -10.53 11.40 20.84
C GLY A 170 -10.84 12.50 19.83
N ASN A 171 -10.03 13.56 19.82
CA ASN A 171 -10.11 14.67 18.87
C ASN A 171 -9.25 14.45 17.61
N SER A 172 -8.83 13.22 17.30
CA SER A 172 -7.91 12.97 16.19
C SER A 172 -8.50 13.35 14.82
N ILE A 173 -9.80 13.17 14.63
CA ILE A 173 -10.48 13.63 13.40
C ILE A 173 -10.44 15.15 13.29
N ASP A 174 -10.71 15.88 14.38
CA ASP A 174 -10.59 17.35 14.41
C ASP A 174 -9.16 17.81 14.14
N ALA A 175 -8.16 17.06 14.62
CA ALA A 175 -6.75 17.31 14.33
C ALA A 175 -6.45 17.14 12.83
N ILE A 176 -6.93 16.07 12.20
CA ILE A 176 -6.78 15.85 10.75
C ILE A 176 -7.47 16.98 9.96
N VAL A 177 -8.69 17.39 10.35
CA VAL A 177 -9.41 18.53 9.76
C VAL A 177 -8.59 19.82 9.87
N SER A 178 -7.98 20.08 11.03
CA SER A 178 -7.09 21.22 11.24
C SER A 178 -5.88 21.19 10.30
N VAL A 179 -5.22 20.04 10.18
CA VAL A 179 -4.08 19.85 9.26
C VAL A 179 -4.51 20.06 7.81
N LEU A 180 -5.64 19.49 7.38
CA LEU A 180 -6.17 19.64 6.02
C LEU A 180 -6.47 21.10 5.69
N ASN A 181 -7.02 21.85 6.63
CA ASN A 181 -7.31 23.27 6.46
C ASN A 181 -6.05 24.13 6.37
N GLN A 182 -5.02 23.83 7.17
CA GLN A 182 -3.75 24.56 7.14
C GLN A 182 -2.87 24.17 5.94
N SER A 183 -3.06 22.99 5.38
CA SER A 183 -2.24 22.43 4.28
C SER A 183 -2.95 22.44 2.92
N ARG A 184 -4.00 23.26 2.74
CA ARG A 184 -4.82 23.34 1.50
C ARG A 184 -4.00 23.54 0.22
N ASN A 185 -2.92 24.31 0.29
CA ASN A 185 -2.06 24.63 -0.86
C ASN A 185 -0.90 23.61 -1.06
N MET A 186 -0.75 22.63 -0.16
CA MET A 186 0.37 21.70 -0.14
C MET A 186 0.01 20.36 -0.79
N ARG A 187 -0.39 20.31 -2.07
CA ARG A 187 -1.01 19.12 -2.72
C ARG A 187 -0.28 17.78 -2.52
N GLU A 188 1.05 17.78 -2.39
CA GLU A 188 1.87 16.58 -2.19
C GLU A 188 2.01 16.13 -0.74
N PHE A 189 1.54 16.93 0.21
CA PHE A 189 1.43 16.53 1.60
C PHE A 189 0.30 15.50 1.80
N ARG A 190 0.38 14.64 2.80
CA ARG A 190 -0.66 13.68 3.18
C ARG A 190 -1.00 13.91 4.65
N ALA A 191 -2.26 14.15 4.95
CA ALA A 191 -2.65 14.63 6.28
C ALA A 191 -2.91 13.49 7.28
N TYR A 192 -3.18 12.30 6.76
CA TYR A 192 -3.47 11.11 7.55
C TYR A 192 -3.12 9.85 6.76
N MET A 193 -3.16 8.70 7.44
CA MET A 193 -2.89 7.39 6.88
C MET A 193 -4.10 6.49 6.99
N VAL A 194 -4.27 5.60 6.02
CA VAL A 194 -5.17 4.45 6.07
C VAL A 194 -4.30 3.20 6.01
N GLU A 195 -4.20 2.48 7.13
CA GLU A 195 -3.15 1.48 7.37
C GLU A 195 -3.60 0.04 7.14
N GLY A 196 -3.08 -0.60 6.09
CA GLY A 196 -3.29 -2.03 5.81
C GLY A 196 -2.36 -2.95 6.62
N HIS A 197 -1.19 -2.44 7.00
CA HIS A 197 -0.14 -3.20 7.68
C HIS A 197 -0.58 -3.87 8.98
N PHE A 198 -1.46 -3.19 9.71
CA PHE A 198 -2.02 -3.73 10.93
C PHE A 198 -2.78 -5.03 10.68
N PHE A 199 -3.67 -5.06 9.70
CA PHE A 199 -4.50 -6.23 9.42
C PHE A 199 -3.67 -7.40 8.91
N HIS A 200 -2.80 -7.16 7.94
CA HIS A 200 -1.93 -8.21 7.38
C HIS A 200 -1.04 -8.87 8.43
N ASN A 201 -0.36 -8.07 9.26
CA ASN A 201 0.51 -8.61 10.30
C ASN A 201 -0.25 -9.28 11.46
N ASN A 202 -1.57 -9.14 11.52
CA ASN A 202 -2.45 -9.88 12.42
C ASN A 202 -3.18 -11.05 11.72
N GLY A 203 -2.70 -11.47 10.53
CA GLY A 203 -3.15 -12.68 9.85
C GLY A 203 -4.29 -12.48 8.84
N ALA A 204 -4.64 -11.24 8.49
CA ALA A 204 -5.64 -10.98 7.46
C ALA A 204 -5.18 -11.52 6.09
N THR A 205 -6.10 -12.15 5.37
CA THR A 205 -5.88 -12.54 3.97
C THR A 205 -5.79 -11.29 3.07
N PRO A 206 -5.23 -11.38 1.85
CA PRO A 206 -5.27 -10.30 0.87
C PRO A 206 -6.66 -9.67 0.68
N VAL A 207 -7.70 -10.50 0.61
CA VAL A 207 -9.09 -10.06 0.46
C VAL A 207 -9.57 -9.28 1.67
N GLN A 208 -9.28 -9.78 2.88
CA GLN A 208 -9.64 -9.13 4.14
C GLN A 208 -8.91 -7.79 4.32
N GLU A 209 -7.60 -7.73 4.02
CA GLU A 209 -6.83 -6.49 4.07
C GLU A 209 -7.44 -5.43 3.14
N LEU A 210 -7.82 -5.82 1.91
CA LEU A 210 -8.49 -4.90 0.97
C LEU A 210 -9.85 -4.44 1.45
N ALA A 211 -10.69 -5.34 1.97
CA ALA A 211 -12.03 -5.01 2.50
C ALA A 211 -11.94 -4.01 3.67
N MET A 212 -11.02 -4.24 4.61
CA MET A 212 -10.76 -3.34 5.74
C MET A 212 -10.24 -1.98 5.28
N LEU A 213 -9.31 -1.96 4.30
CA LEU A 213 -8.79 -0.71 3.73
C LEU A 213 -9.89 0.14 3.09
N ILE A 214 -10.81 -0.47 2.33
CA ILE A 214 -11.89 0.27 1.67
C ILE A 214 -12.98 0.71 2.65
N SER A 215 -13.32 -0.08 3.67
CA SER A 215 -14.21 0.34 4.75
C SER A 215 -13.62 1.53 5.52
N ALA A 216 -12.35 1.45 5.92
CA ALA A 216 -11.66 2.56 6.55
C ALA A 216 -11.63 3.81 5.65
N THR A 217 -11.43 3.64 4.34
CA THR A 217 -11.45 4.75 3.38
C THR A 217 -12.79 5.47 3.36
N VAL A 218 -13.90 4.73 3.24
CA VAL A 218 -15.27 5.28 3.26
C VAL A 218 -15.53 6.01 4.57
N ASN A 219 -15.24 5.37 5.71
CA ASN A 219 -15.42 5.96 7.02
C ASN A 219 -14.65 7.27 7.18
N TYR A 220 -13.37 7.33 6.77
CA TYR A 220 -12.61 8.59 6.82
C TYR A 220 -13.17 9.65 5.89
N VAL A 221 -13.61 9.31 4.68
CA VAL A 221 -14.21 10.28 3.77
C VAL A 221 -15.49 10.85 4.37
N ASP A 222 -16.35 10.03 4.97
CA ASP A 222 -17.60 10.46 5.59
C ASP A 222 -17.34 11.34 6.82
N LEU A 223 -16.51 10.87 7.77
CA LEU A 223 -16.15 11.63 8.98
C LEU A 223 -15.55 13.00 8.69
N LEU A 224 -14.72 13.10 7.64
CA LEU A 224 -14.11 14.37 7.23
C LEU A 224 -15.10 15.26 6.49
N THR A 225 -16.00 14.68 5.69
CA THR A 225 -17.03 15.42 4.96
C THR A 225 -18.07 16.02 5.91
N ASP A 226 -18.46 15.29 6.96
CA ASP A 226 -19.32 15.79 8.04
C ASP A 226 -18.70 16.99 8.78
N LYS A 227 -17.37 17.11 8.74
CA LYS A 227 -16.60 18.23 9.31
C LYS A 227 -16.31 19.34 8.28
N GLY A 228 -16.90 19.28 7.10
CA GLY A 228 -16.79 20.33 6.06
C GLY A 228 -15.56 20.23 5.16
N ILE A 229 -14.83 19.12 5.16
CA ILE A 229 -13.78 18.84 4.16
C ILE A 229 -14.42 18.32 2.88
N SER A 230 -13.96 18.76 1.71
CA SER A 230 -14.48 18.19 0.46
C SER A 230 -14.11 16.70 0.33
N PRO A 231 -15.00 15.83 -0.19
CA PRO A 231 -14.70 14.41 -0.39
C PRO A 231 -13.44 14.16 -1.24
N LEU A 232 -13.21 15.01 -2.26
CA LEU A 232 -11.99 14.95 -3.08
C LEU A 232 -10.73 15.24 -2.26
N THR A 233 -10.78 16.23 -1.35
CA THR A 233 -9.68 16.53 -0.44
C THR A 233 -9.47 15.39 0.54
N ALA A 234 -10.53 14.84 1.16
CA ALA A 234 -10.38 13.69 2.05
C ALA A 234 -9.67 12.54 1.33
N PHE A 235 -10.20 12.12 0.18
CA PHE A 235 -9.68 11.01 -0.61
C PHE A 235 -8.21 11.19 -1.04
N ASN A 236 -7.84 12.34 -1.61
CA ASN A 236 -6.49 12.56 -2.15
C ASN A 236 -5.42 12.82 -1.07
N ARG A 237 -5.83 13.11 0.15
CA ARG A 237 -4.91 13.49 1.25
C ARG A 237 -4.57 12.31 2.17
N ALA A 238 -5.17 11.15 1.92
CA ALA A 238 -4.80 9.88 2.52
C ALA A 238 -3.46 9.35 1.97
N LEU A 239 -2.61 8.89 2.88
CA LEU A 239 -1.55 7.94 2.58
C LEU A 239 -2.11 6.53 2.78
N PHE A 240 -2.31 5.77 1.70
CA PHE A 240 -2.71 4.37 1.83
C PHE A 240 -1.47 3.52 2.00
N THR A 241 -1.44 2.65 3.00
CA THR A 241 -0.33 1.70 3.20
C THR A 241 -0.82 0.27 3.06
N ILE A 242 -0.04 -0.56 2.40
CA ILE A 242 -0.43 -1.94 2.08
C ILE A 242 0.76 -2.88 2.23
N SER A 243 0.56 -3.98 2.96
CA SER A 243 1.61 -4.97 3.17
C SER A 243 1.85 -5.77 1.92
N ILE A 244 3.05 -6.31 1.79
CA ILE A 244 3.40 -7.20 0.70
C ILE A 244 4.02 -8.44 1.33
N GLY A 245 3.30 -9.56 1.26
CA GLY A 245 3.76 -10.87 1.73
C GLY A 245 4.43 -11.69 0.63
N THR A 246 4.70 -12.96 0.93
CA THR A 246 5.53 -13.81 0.08
C THR A 246 4.82 -14.38 -1.16
N ASN A 247 3.51 -14.20 -1.31
CA ASN A 247 2.76 -14.72 -2.45
C ASN A 247 2.85 -13.77 -3.66
N PHE A 248 3.91 -13.94 -4.45
CA PHE A 248 4.30 -13.03 -5.53
C PHE A 248 3.16 -12.56 -6.44
N LEU A 249 2.38 -13.47 -7.05
CA LEU A 249 1.32 -13.08 -7.99
C LEU A 249 0.12 -12.47 -7.26
N SER A 250 -0.20 -12.98 -6.09
CA SER A 250 -1.30 -12.47 -5.26
C SER A 250 -1.05 -11.02 -4.85
N GLU A 251 0.18 -10.68 -4.47
CA GLU A 251 0.53 -9.32 -4.06
C GLU A 251 0.51 -8.32 -5.22
N ILE A 252 0.94 -8.74 -6.42
CA ILE A 252 0.78 -7.93 -7.64
C ILE A 252 -0.71 -7.67 -7.90
N ALA A 253 -1.53 -8.73 -7.85
CA ALA A 253 -2.97 -8.62 -8.06
C ALA A 253 -3.66 -7.76 -6.98
N LYS A 254 -3.19 -7.83 -5.72
CA LYS A 254 -3.73 -7.08 -4.58
C LYS A 254 -3.61 -5.58 -4.76
N LEU A 255 -2.44 -5.10 -5.18
CA LEU A 255 -2.23 -3.67 -5.47
C LEU A 255 -3.12 -3.18 -6.63
N ARG A 256 -3.25 -3.98 -7.68
CA ARG A 256 -4.11 -3.67 -8.83
C ARG A 256 -5.58 -3.63 -8.45
N ALA A 257 -6.03 -4.64 -7.69
CA ALA A 257 -7.37 -4.73 -7.14
C ALA A 257 -7.68 -3.53 -6.24
N PHE A 258 -6.74 -3.12 -5.39
CA PHE A 258 -6.93 -1.97 -4.51
C PHE A 258 -7.16 -0.67 -5.28
N ARG A 259 -6.36 -0.39 -6.32
CA ARG A 259 -6.58 0.79 -7.19
C ARG A 259 -7.94 0.76 -7.87
N PHE A 260 -8.37 -0.42 -8.31
CA PHE A 260 -9.70 -0.61 -8.91
C PHE A 260 -10.83 -0.36 -7.91
N LEU A 261 -10.69 -0.83 -6.66
CA LEU A 261 -11.65 -0.57 -5.59
C LEU A 261 -11.68 0.91 -5.20
N LEU A 262 -10.53 1.58 -5.11
CA LEU A 262 -10.46 3.03 -4.88
C LEU A 262 -11.17 3.82 -5.99
N ARG A 263 -11.09 3.36 -7.25
CA ARG A 263 -11.89 3.95 -8.35
C ARG A 263 -13.39 3.73 -8.15
N LYS A 264 -13.82 2.55 -7.68
CA LYS A 264 -15.23 2.31 -7.37
C LYS A 264 -15.75 3.26 -6.28
N ILE A 265 -14.97 3.43 -5.20
CA ILE A 265 -15.29 4.36 -4.11
C ILE A 265 -15.36 5.79 -4.64
N SER A 266 -14.35 6.25 -5.40
CA SER A 266 -14.35 7.61 -5.94
C SER A 266 -15.56 7.87 -6.84
N ASN A 267 -16.00 6.88 -7.61
CA ASN A 267 -17.19 7.00 -8.45
C ASN A 267 -18.47 7.10 -7.61
N ALA A 268 -18.56 6.37 -6.49
CA ALA A 268 -19.71 6.45 -5.58
C ALA A 268 -19.85 7.86 -4.97
N TYR A 269 -18.72 8.50 -4.64
CA TYR A 269 -18.66 9.91 -4.21
C TYR A 269 -18.71 10.92 -5.37
N GLN A 270 -18.93 10.46 -6.62
CA GLN A 270 -19.03 11.31 -7.82
C GLN A 270 -17.80 12.19 -8.05
N LEU A 271 -16.61 11.69 -7.70
CA LEU A 271 -15.36 12.41 -7.86
C LEU A 271 -14.87 12.34 -9.31
N PRO A 272 -14.42 13.46 -9.91
CA PRO A 272 -13.86 13.46 -11.24
C PRO A 272 -12.61 12.58 -11.33
N ALA A 273 -12.62 11.65 -12.28
CA ALA A 273 -11.67 10.55 -12.34
C ALA A 273 -10.21 11.00 -12.48
N GLU A 274 -9.99 12.10 -13.20
CA GLU A 274 -8.74 12.77 -13.49
C GLU A 274 -8.16 13.54 -12.30
N LEU A 275 -9.00 13.87 -11.30
CA LEU A 275 -8.57 14.54 -10.07
C LEU A 275 -8.23 13.56 -8.95
N CYS A 276 -8.65 12.30 -9.05
CA CYS A 276 -8.34 11.26 -8.07
C CYS A 276 -6.93 10.70 -8.27
N THR A 277 -6.02 11.02 -7.36
CA THR A 277 -4.62 10.61 -7.39
C THR A 277 -4.24 9.85 -6.11
N PRO A 278 -4.76 8.62 -5.91
CA PRO A 278 -4.46 7.86 -4.70
C PRO A 278 -2.97 7.53 -4.62
N PHE A 279 -2.40 7.72 -3.43
CA PHE A 279 -0.99 7.46 -3.15
C PHE A 279 -0.86 6.22 -2.27
N ILE A 280 -0.35 5.14 -2.86
CA ILE A 280 -0.20 3.83 -2.21
C ILE A 280 1.27 3.60 -1.90
N GLN A 281 1.59 3.54 -0.62
CA GLN A 281 2.88 3.08 -0.13
C GLN A 281 2.78 1.58 0.15
N ALA A 282 3.69 0.81 -0.44
CA ALA A 282 3.81 -0.62 -0.22
C ALA A 282 4.98 -0.90 0.72
N GLN A 283 4.79 -1.80 1.68
CA GLN A 283 5.85 -2.24 2.60
C GLN A 283 5.99 -3.75 2.60
N THR A 284 7.22 -4.25 2.63
CA THR A 284 7.46 -5.68 2.86
C THR A 284 6.96 -6.08 4.25
N SER A 285 6.38 -7.27 4.33
CA SER A 285 5.78 -7.81 5.55
C SER A 285 6.84 -8.30 6.52
N THR A 286 6.57 -8.17 7.82
CA THR A 286 7.37 -8.84 8.87
C THR A 286 6.70 -10.12 9.36
N PHE A 287 5.48 -10.42 8.89
CA PHE A 287 4.70 -11.59 9.33
C PHE A 287 5.39 -12.91 8.96
N ASN A 288 6.07 -12.94 7.81
CA ASN A 288 6.75 -14.14 7.29
C ASN A 288 8.26 -14.16 7.59
N ASP A 289 8.76 -13.23 8.41
CA ASP A 289 10.18 -13.14 8.71
C ASP A 289 10.63 -14.25 9.66
N ALA A 290 11.75 -14.89 9.34
CA ALA A 290 12.41 -15.84 10.22
C ALA A 290 13.44 -15.12 11.11
N ALA A 291 13.18 -15.01 12.42
CA ALA A 291 14.12 -14.41 13.36
C ALA A 291 15.38 -15.26 13.61
N SER A 292 15.26 -16.59 13.47
CA SER A 292 16.38 -17.54 13.63
C SER A 292 17.35 -17.54 12.45
N GLU A 293 16.84 -17.28 11.24
CA GLU A 293 17.61 -17.30 9.98
C GLU A 293 17.41 -16.01 9.18
N PRO A 294 17.85 -14.86 9.71
CA PRO A 294 17.47 -13.54 9.19
C PRO A 294 17.93 -13.30 7.73
N TYR A 295 19.03 -13.92 7.28
CA TYR A 295 19.50 -13.78 5.90
C TYR A 295 18.50 -14.27 4.86
N THR A 296 17.66 -15.26 5.20
CA THR A 296 16.60 -15.73 4.29
C THR A 296 15.55 -14.65 4.02
N ASN A 297 15.38 -13.70 4.96
CA ASN A 297 14.47 -12.56 4.79
C ASN A 297 14.96 -11.60 3.69
N MET A 298 16.27 -11.54 3.38
CA MET A 298 16.74 -10.75 2.23
C MET A 298 16.10 -11.23 0.91
N ILE A 299 15.98 -12.55 0.73
CA ILE A 299 15.39 -13.15 -0.47
C ILE A 299 13.88 -12.90 -0.49
N ARG A 300 13.21 -13.06 0.66
CA ARG A 300 11.77 -12.75 0.81
C ARG A 300 11.48 -11.30 0.45
N SER A 301 12.19 -10.37 1.10
CA SER A 301 12.01 -8.93 0.88
C SER A 301 12.32 -8.50 -0.55
N ALA A 302 13.26 -9.16 -1.25
CA ALA A 302 13.50 -8.90 -2.66
C ALA A 302 12.31 -9.32 -3.54
N SER A 303 11.73 -10.50 -3.30
CA SER A 303 10.54 -10.99 -4.01
C SER A 303 9.31 -10.13 -3.71
N GLU A 304 9.11 -9.77 -2.44
CA GLU A 304 8.06 -8.87 -1.98
C GLU A 304 8.19 -7.50 -2.64
N ALA A 305 9.37 -6.89 -2.59
CA ALA A 305 9.65 -5.62 -3.25
C ALA A 305 9.37 -5.67 -4.76
N MET A 306 9.75 -6.75 -5.45
CA MET A 306 9.46 -6.94 -6.87
C MET A 306 7.95 -7.00 -7.13
N SER A 307 7.19 -7.75 -6.33
CA SER A 307 5.73 -7.80 -6.46
C SER A 307 5.08 -6.43 -6.22
N ALA A 308 5.60 -5.65 -5.27
CA ALA A 308 5.12 -4.32 -4.94
C ALA A 308 5.27 -3.32 -6.09
N VAL A 309 6.42 -3.36 -6.79
CA VAL A 309 6.69 -2.45 -7.91
C VAL A 309 5.94 -2.89 -9.17
N MET A 310 5.82 -4.20 -9.42
CA MET A 310 5.03 -4.74 -10.53
C MET A 310 3.52 -4.52 -10.35
N GLY A 311 3.03 -4.49 -9.10
CA GLY A 311 1.67 -4.08 -8.77
C GLY A 311 1.44 -2.56 -8.83
N GLY A 312 2.49 -1.77 -9.08
CA GLY A 312 2.40 -0.34 -9.34
C GLY A 312 2.24 0.52 -8.09
N CYS A 313 2.98 0.27 -7.01
CA CYS A 313 3.01 1.17 -5.85
C CYS A 313 3.51 2.60 -6.19
N ASN A 314 3.18 3.57 -5.35
CA ASN A 314 3.71 4.94 -5.46
C ASN A 314 5.02 5.11 -4.69
N ALA A 315 5.14 4.44 -3.54
CA ALA A 315 6.35 4.39 -2.74
C ALA A 315 6.58 2.97 -2.25
N LEU A 316 7.85 2.59 -2.12
CA LEU A 316 8.25 1.27 -1.63
C LEU A 316 9.11 1.43 -0.37
N THR A 317 8.72 0.72 0.68
CA THR A 317 9.51 0.56 1.89
C THR A 317 9.89 -0.90 2.07
N VAL A 318 11.18 -1.20 1.90
CA VAL A 318 11.72 -2.52 2.23
C VAL A 318 12.18 -2.50 3.69
N ARG A 319 11.77 -3.50 4.47
CA ARG A 319 12.15 -3.63 5.87
C ARG A 319 13.54 -4.29 5.98
N PRO A 320 14.39 -3.89 6.95
CA PRO A 320 15.65 -4.58 7.20
C PRO A 320 15.44 -6.06 7.53
N TYR A 321 16.22 -6.93 6.89
CA TYR A 321 16.09 -8.39 6.99
C TYR A 321 16.25 -8.96 8.41
N ASP A 322 16.88 -8.21 9.31
CA ASP A 322 17.20 -8.56 10.69
C ASP A 322 16.30 -7.86 11.72
N GLU A 323 15.23 -7.20 11.26
CA GLU A 323 14.32 -6.48 12.14
C GLU A 323 13.57 -7.37 13.12
N SER A 324 13.06 -8.52 12.65
CA SER A 324 12.39 -9.52 13.50
C SER A 324 13.32 -10.10 14.58
N ALA A 325 14.64 -10.04 14.35
CA ALA A 325 15.65 -10.44 15.31
C ALA A 325 16.11 -9.30 16.25
N ASN A 326 15.55 -8.09 16.12
CA ASN A 326 15.97 -6.87 16.85
C ASN A 326 17.47 -6.54 16.71
N LYS A 327 18.06 -6.84 15.55
CA LYS A 327 19.51 -6.67 15.29
C LYS A 327 19.81 -5.65 14.19
N GLN A 328 18.89 -4.71 13.96
CA GLN A 328 19.01 -3.70 12.91
C GLN A 328 20.35 -2.96 12.98
N SER A 329 20.96 -2.81 11.81
CA SER A 329 22.26 -2.17 11.63
C SER A 329 22.24 -1.25 10.42
N ASP A 330 23.24 -0.38 10.31
CA ASP A 330 23.43 0.44 9.11
C ASP A 330 23.59 -0.42 7.86
N PHE A 331 24.17 -1.62 8.03
CA PHE A 331 24.29 -2.60 6.95
C PHE A 331 22.92 -3.11 6.50
N SER A 332 22.06 -3.54 7.41
CA SER A 332 20.73 -4.06 7.05
C SER A 332 19.80 -2.98 6.50
N ALA A 333 19.89 -1.75 7.03
CA ALA A 333 19.21 -0.58 6.46
C ALA A 333 19.69 -0.26 5.04
N ARG A 334 21.00 -0.35 4.78
CA ARG A 334 21.57 -0.20 3.43
C ARG A 334 21.07 -1.27 2.47
N ILE A 335 21.06 -2.54 2.87
CA ILE A 335 20.56 -3.64 2.03
C ILE A 335 19.09 -3.39 1.66
N ALA A 336 18.25 -3.07 2.65
CA ALA A 336 16.83 -2.79 2.41
C ALA A 336 16.63 -1.63 1.40
N ARG A 337 17.34 -0.51 1.58
CA ARG A 337 17.28 0.63 0.63
C ARG A 337 17.75 0.23 -0.77
N ASN A 338 18.84 -0.52 -0.86
CA ASN A 338 19.45 -0.90 -2.13
C ASN A 338 18.58 -1.88 -2.94
N VAL A 339 17.76 -2.73 -2.30
CA VAL A 339 16.81 -3.59 -3.03
C VAL A 339 15.90 -2.74 -3.92
N SER A 340 15.32 -1.66 -3.37
CA SER A 340 14.49 -0.74 -4.15
C SER A 340 15.28 -0.04 -5.26
N SER A 341 16.50 0.43 -4.98
CA SER A 341 17.36 1.09 -5.97
C SER A 341 17.77 0.16 -7.12
N ILE A 342 18.13 -1.10 -6.84
CA ILE A 342 18.47 -2.10 -7.86
C ILE A 342 17.25 -2.38 -8.75
N LEU A 343 16.06 -2.54 -8.14
CA LEU A 343 14.83 -2.70 -8.90
C LEU A 343 14.52 -1.48 -9.78
N ALA A 344 14.85 -0.27 -9.33
CA ALA A 344 14.58 0.94 -10.11
C ALA A 344 15.58 1.14 -11.27
N HIS A 345 16.87 0.86 -11.04
CA HIS A 345 17.95 1.28 -11.93
C HIS A 345 18.58 0.15 -12.75
N GLU A 346 18.46 -1.11 -12.32
CA GLU A 346 19.18 -2.25 -12.93
C GLU A 346 18.25 -3.32 -13.51
N SER A 347 17.00 -3.42 -13.06
CA SER A 347 16.06 -4.47 -13.51
C SER A 347 15.10 -4.04 -14.64
N ALA A 348 15.15 -2.78 -15.08
CA ALA A 348 14.23 -2.16 -16.03
C ALA A 348 12.74 -2.13 -15.59
N LEU A 349 12.42 -2.52 -14.34
CA LEU A 349 11.04 -2.51 -13.83
C LEU A 349 10.46 -1.09 -13.69
N ALA A 350 11.31 -0.06 -13.62
CA ALA A 350 10.89 1.34 -13.62
C ALA A 350 10.65 1.93 -15.02
N HIS A 351 10.65 1.14 -16.09
CA HIS A 351 10.39 1.63 -17.46
C HIS A 351 8.94 1.46 -17.92
N VAL A 352 8.17 0.55 -17.30
CA VAL A 352 6.78 0.26 -17.68
C VAL A 352 5.88 0.50 -16.47
N ALA A 353 4.79 1.25 -16.66
CA ALA A 353 3.93 1.66 -15.54
C ALA A 353 3.10 0.49 -14.96
N ASP A 354 2.71 -0.46 -15.82
CA ASP A 354 1.95 -1.64 -15.44
C ASP A 354 2.43 -2.87 -16.24
N PRO A 355 3.54 -3.53 -15.83
CA PRO A 355 4.08 -4.69 -16.54
C PRO A 355 3.18 -5.93 -16.44
N ALA A 356 2.20 -5.94 -15.54
CA ALA A 356 1.25 -7.03 -15.36
C ALA A 356 0.07 -6.98 -16.36
N ALA A 357 -0.13 -5.85 -17.06
CA ALA A 357 -1.21 -5.67 -18.00
C ALA A 357 -1.20 -6.74 -19.12
N GLY A 358 -2.35 -7.38 -19.33
CA GLY A 358 -2.51 -8.40 -20.38
C GLY A 358 -2.15 -9.83 -19.96
N SER A 359 -1.56 -10.04 -18.78
CA SER A 359 -1.42 -11.38 -18.21
C SER A 359 -2.79 -11.92 -17.79
N TYR A 360 -3.29 -12.98 -18.44
CA TYR A 360 -4.63 -13.52 -18.15
C TYR A 360 -4.76 -13.93 -16.68
N MET A 361 -3.72 -14.52 -16.09
CA MET A 361 -3.72 -14.88 -14.68
C MET A 361 -3.85 -13.66 -13.77
N LEU A 362 -3.01 -12.62 -13.96
CA LEU A 362 -3.02 -11.46 -13.08
C LEU A 362 -4.28 -10.60 -13.27
N GLU A 363 -4.78 -10.47 -14.50
CA GLU A 363 -6.03 -9.77 -14.78
C GLU A 363 -7.21 -10.47 -14.08
N LYS A 364 -7.33 -11.79 -14.23
CA LYS A 364 -8.37 -12.58 -13.56
C LYS A 364 -8.24 -12.50 -12.04
N MET A 365 -7.04 -12.74 -11.50
CA MET A 365 -6.79 -12.71 -10.07
C MET A 365 -7.11 -11.34 -9.46
N SER A 366 -6.75 -10.24 -10.14
CA SER A 366 -7.05 -8.88 -9.68
C SER A 366 -8.56 -8.62 -9.65
N LEU A 367 -9.29 -9.08 -10.68
CA LEU A 367 -10.75 -8.91 -10.76
C LEU A 367 -11.47 -9.74 -9.70
N ASP A 368 -11.10 -11.02 -9.56
CA ASP A 368 -11.73 -11.93 -8.62
C ASP A 368 -11.43 -11.49 -7.16
N MET A 369 -10.21 -11.04 -6.88
CA MET A 369 -9.84 -10.47 -5.57
C MET A 369 -10.61 -9.16 -5.27
N ALA A 370 -10.73 -8.25 -6.26
CA ALA A 370 -11.50 -7.03 -6.09
C ALA A 370 -13.00 -7.33 -5.86
N ALA A 371 -13.57 -8.29 -6.58
CA ALA A 371 -14.96 -8.69 -6.40
C ALA A 371 -15.20 -9.22 -4.98
N ARG A 372 -14.36 -10.16 -4.51
CA ARG A 372 -14.52 -10.74 -3.19
C ARG A 372 -14.29 -9.73 -2.06
N ALA A 373 -13.31 -8.84 -2.21
CA ALA A 373 -13.08 -7.77 -1.23
C ALA A 373 -14.25 -6.78 -1.16
N TRP A 374 -14.88 -6.49 -2.31
CA TRP A 374 -16.08 -5.65 -2.37
C TRP A 374 -17.29 -6.32 -1.70
N GLU A 375 -17.50 -7.62 -1.92
CA GLU A 375 -18.55 -8.39 -1.24
C GLU A 375 -18.34 -8.37 0.28
N LEU A 376 -17.13 -8.69 0.75
CA LEU A 376 -16.82 -8.68 2.18
C LEU A 376 -16.99 -7.28 2.80
N PHE A 377 -16.63 -6.22 2.08
CA PHE A 377 -16.90 -4.85 2.50
C PHE A 377 -18.40 -4.59 2.67
N LEU A 378 -19.24 -4.99 1.72
CA LEU A 378 -20.69 -4.84 1.86
C LEU A 378 -21.25 -5.65 3.04
N GLU A 379 -20.77 -6.88 3.25
CA GLU A 379 -21.14 -7.70 4.41
C GLU A 379 -20.77 -7.00 5.73
N MET A 380 -19.58 -6.37 5.80
CA MET A 380 -19.16 -5.57 6.95
C MET A 380 -20.09 -4.38 7.17
N GLU A 381 -20.36 -3.59 6.13
CA GLU A 381 -21.23 -2.39 6.20
C GLU A 381 -22.69 -2.74 6.56
N GLU A 382 -23.24 -3.86 6.09
CA GLU A 382 -24.57 -4.32 6.50
C GLU A 382 -24.60 -4.76 7.97
N SER A 383 -23.53 -5.42 8.42
CA SER A 383 -23.37 -5.78 9.82
C SER A 383 -23.18 -4.54 10.70
N GLU A 384 -22.52 -3.49 10.20
CA GLU A 384 -22.37 -2.19 10.86
C GLU A 384 -23.62 -1.32 10.77
N GLY A 385 -24.42 -1.39 9.72
CA GLY A 385 -25.75 -0.79 9.65
C GLY A 385 -26.73 -1.45 10.63
N SER A 386 -26.54 -2.75 10.89
CA SER A 386 -27.20 -3.47 11.98
C SER A 386 -26.55 -3.23 13.36
N LYS A 387 -25.29 -2.77 13.38
CA LYS A 387 -24.46 -2.43 14.56
C LYS A 387 -24.04 -0.96 14.57
N ALA A 388 -24.91 -0.03 14.16
CA ALA A 388 -24.67 1.41 14.36
C ALA A 388 -24.53 1.73 15.88
N SER A 389 -24.74 0.72 16.73
CA SER A 389 -24.45 0.61 18.15
C SER A 389 -22.96 0.45 18.55
N VAL A 390 -22.05 -0.09 17.71
CA VAL A 390 -20.69 -0.44 18.21
C VAL A 390 -19.66 0.69 18.05
N LEU A 391 -19.81 1.58 17.07
CA LEU A 391 -19.03 2.84 17.00
C LEU A 391 -19.73 4.02 17.73
N THR A 392 -20.95 3.81 18.24
CA THR A 392 -21.66 4.76 19.15
C THR A 392 -21.65 4.33 20.62
N ALA A 393 -21.10 3.16 20.96
CA ALA A 393 -20.91 2.69 22.34
C ALA A 393 -19.67 3.35 23.00
N SER A 394 -19.66 4.68 23.02
CA SER A 394 -18.78 5.51 23.85
C SER A 394 -19.45 6.88 24.04
N LYS A 395 -20.65 6.89 24.61
CA LYS A 395 -21.15 8.07 25.33
C LYS A 395 -21.06 7.75 26.83
N PRO A 396 -20.71 8.77 27.64
CA PRO A 396 -19.95 8.65 28.89
C PRO A 396 -20.56 7.71 29.94
#